data_AF-A0A2Y9TWF6-F1
#
_entry.id   AF-A0A2Y9TWF6-F1
#
_cell.length_a   1.000
_cell.length_b   1.000
_cell.length_c   1.000
_cell.angle_alpha   90.00
_cell.angle_beta   90.00
_cell.angle_gamma   90.00
#
_symmetry.space_group_name_H-M   'P 1'
#
loop_
_entity.id
_entity.type
_entity.pdbx_description
1 polymer ?
#
loop_
_entity_poly.entity_id
_entity_poly.type
_entity_poly.pdbx_seq_one_letter_code
_entity_poly.pdbx_strand_id
1 'polypeptide(L)' 'MTHEIASVRQSMLGDQGCQAQHYRDEIKAAIDFMIDGF' A
#
# COMPACT_ATOMS: atom_id res chain seq x y z
N MET A 1 -2.15 -8.33 -3.66
CA MET A 1 -3.38 -7.56 -3.98
C MET A 1 -3.07 -6.11 -4.32
N THR A 2 -1.87 -5.78 -4.82
CA THR A 2 -1.53 -4.39 -5.19
C THR A 2 -2.48 -3.84 -6.27
N HIS A 3 -2.93 -4.70 -7.20
CA HIS A 3 -3.92 -4.38 -8.23
C HIS A 3 -5.32 -4.03 -7.69
N GLU A 4 -5.57 -4.19 -6.39
CA GLU A 4 -6.83 -3.83 -5.72
C GLU A 4 -6.70 -2.51 -4.94
N ILE A 5 -5.65 -1.72 -5.18
CA ILE A 5 -5.45 -0.45 -4.48
C ILE A 5 -6.66 0.47 -4.67
N ALA A 6 -7.17 0.99 -3.56
CA ALA A 6 -8.33 1.89 -3.56
C ALA A 6 -8.23 2.87 -2.39
N SER A 7 -8.86 4.03 -2.56
CA SER A 7 -8.99 5.02 -1.50
C SER A 7 -10.07 4.60 -0.49
N VAL A 8 -9.81 4.81 0.80
CA VAL A 8 -10.79 4.63 1.89
C VAL A 8 -10.89 5.90 2.73
N ARG A 9 -12.04 6.12 3.38
CA ARG A 9 -12.18 7.21 4.35
C ARG A 9 -11.39 6.88 5.61
N GLN A 10 -10.71 7.87 6.19
CA GLN A 10 -9.98 7.69 7.45
C GLN A 10 -10.87 7.16 8.58
N SER A 11 -12.15 7.57 8.62
CA SER A 11 -13.13 7.08 9.61
C SER A 11 -13.48 5.60 9.47
N MET A 12 -13.03 4.92 8.41
CA MET A 12 -13.21 3.47 8.22
C MET A 12 -11.99 2.67 8.69
N LEU A 13 -10.87 3.33 9.00
CA LEU A 13 -9.70 2.67 9.58
C LEU A 13 -9.96 2.41 11.06
N GLY A 14 -9.69 1.18 11.51
CA GLY A 14 -9.69 0.82 12.93
C GLY A 14 -8.36 1.15 13.61
N ASP A 15 -8.08 0.50 14.73
CA ASP A 15 -6.81 0.65 15.45
C ASP A 15 -5.62 0.16 14.61
N GLN A 16 -4.43 0.72 14.88
CA GLN A 16 -3.20 0.34 14.20
C GLN A 16 -2.78 -1.10 14.56
N GLY A 17 -2.86 -2.01 13.60
CA GLY A 17 -2.45 -3.41 13.79
C GLY A 17 -0.93 -3.65 13.71
N CYS A 18 -0.21 -2.91 12.85
CA CYS A 18 1.25 -3.05 12.70
C CYS A 18 1.89 -1.81 12.04
N GLN A 19 3.23 -1.78 11.98
CA GLN A 19 4.01 -0.85 11.18
C GLN A 19 4.72 -1.61 10.05
N ALA A 20 4.46 -1.23 8.79
CA ALA A 20 5.03 -1.89 7.61
C ALA A 20 6.29 -1.19 7.06
N GLN A 21 6.91 -0.29 7.82
CA GLN A 21 8.00 0.56 7.33
C GLN A 21 9.23 -0.23 6.88
N HIS A 22 9.48 -1.41 7.45
CA HIS A 22 10.56 -2.31 7.02
C HIS A 22 10.38 -2.86 5.59
N TYR A 23 9.16 -2.85 5.06
CA TYR A 23 8.84 -3.32 3.70
C TYR A 23 8.72 -2.18 2.68
N ARG A 24 9.17 -0.97 3.04
CA ARG A 24 8.98 0.25 2.23
C ARG A 24 9.42 0.06 0.77
N ASP A 25 10.58 -0.55 0.56
CA ASP A 25 11.15 -0.67 -0.79
C ASP A 25 10.36 -1.65 -1.66
N GLU A 26 9.86 -2.75 -1.07
CA GLU A 26 8.98 -3.71 -1.77
C GLU A 26 7.62 -3.10 -2.08
N ILE A 27 7.03 -2.35 -1.13
CA ILE A 27 5.76 -1.64 -1.33
C ILE A 27 5.89 -0.63 -2.48
N LYS A 28 7.00 0.14 -2.49
CA LYS A 28 7.26 1.10 -3.56
C LYS A 28 7.39 0.42 -4.92
N ALA A 29 8.25 -0.61 -5.01
CA ALA A 29 8.48 -1.32 -6.26
C ALA A 29 7.18 -1.94 -6.82
N ALA A 30 6.31 -2.48 -5.97
CA ALA A 30 5.04 -3.04 -6.41
C ALA A 30 4.06 -1.98 -6.96
N ILE A 31 4.07 -0.76 -6.39
CA ILE A 31 3.25 0.35 -6.88
C ILE A 31 3.82 0.90 -8.20
N ASP A 32 5.14 1.12 -8.26
CA ASP A 32 5.82 1.59 -9.48
C ASP A 32 5.56 0.61 -10.64
N PHE A 33 5.69 -0.70 -10.40
CA PHE A 33 5.38 -1.73 -11.40
C PHE A 33 3.91 -1.68 -11.88
N MET A 34 2.95 -1.44 -10.98
CA MET A 34 1.53 -1.41 -11.34
C MET A 34 1.15 -0.17 -12.15
N ILE A 35 1.71 0.99 -11.84
CA ILE A 35 1.33 2.27 -12.46
C ILE A 35 2.18 2.57 -13.69
N ASP A 36 3.48 2.34 -13.61
CA ASP A 36 4.46 2.76 -14.61
C ASP A 36 5.03 1.57 -15.41
N GLY A 37 4.93 0.34 -14.89
CA GLY A 37 5.34 -0.88 -15.59
C GLY A 37 6.85 -1.18 -15.56
N PHE A 38 7.65 -0.39 -14.82
CA PHE A 38 9.10 -0.50 -14.70
C PHE A 38 9.58 -0.37 -13.26
#